data_AF-A0A0M8VV32-F1
#
_entry.id   AF-A0A0M8VV32-F1
#
_cell.length_a   1.000
_cell.length_b   1.000
_cell.length_c   1.000
_cell.angle_alpha   90.00
_cell.angle_beta   90.00
_cell.angle_gamma   90.00
#
_symmetry.space_group_name_H-M   'P 1'
#
loop_
_entity.id
_entity.type
_entity.pdbx_description
1 polymer ?
#
loop_
_entity_poly.entity_id
_entity_poly.type
_entity_poly.pdbx_seq_one_letter_code
_entity_poly.pdbx_strand_id
1 'polypeptide(L)' 'MAARAGRGQGGGTVVKFVLEVTVDDGAVARDRVGELERILRYWGGNLRHYALEPGDGSAVYDSEYREVGAWRVVES' A
#
# COMPACT_ATOMS: atom_id res chain seq x y z
N MET A 1 19.42 -11.25 -46.19
CA MET A 1 18.89 -11.61 -44.86
C MET A 1 19.18 -10.47 -43.92
N ALA A 2 18.16 -9.71 -43.50
CA ALA A 2 18.32 -8.61 -42.55
C ALA A 2 18.14 -9.13 -41.12
N ALA A 3 19.14 -8.93 -40.27
CA ALA A 3 19.05 -9.21 -38.85
C ALA A 3 18.10 -8.20 -38.20
N ARG A 4 16.99 -8.68 -37.63
CA ARG A 4 16.16 -7.87 -36.73
C ARG A 4 16.90 -7.73 -35.41
N ALA A 5 17.29 -6.51 -35.08
CA ALA A 5 17.70 -6.13 -33.74
C ALA A 5 16.54 -6.44 -32.77
N GLY A 6 16.77 -7.37 -31.85
CA GLY A 6 15.92 -7.56 -30.69
C GLY A 6 15.96 -6.27 -29.87
N ARG A 7 14.83 -5.57 -29.78
CA ARG A 7 14.68 -4.48 -28.81
C ARG A 7 14.91 -5.08 -27.43
N GLY A 8 15.95 -4.63 -26.74
CA GLY A 8 16.06 -4.84 -25.30
C GLY A 8 14.84 -4.22 -24.63
N GLN A 9 14.00 -5.06 -24.03
CA GLN A 9 13.07 -4.59 -23.02
C GLN A 9 13.91 -4.28 -21.77
N GLY A 10 14.43 -3.07 -21.69
CA GLY A 10 14.80 -2.47 -20.41
C GLY A 10 13.52 -2.04 -19.69
N GLY A 11 12.66 -2.99 -19.36
CA GLY A 11 11.48 -2.74 -18.54
C GLY A 11 11.92 -2.85 -17.08
N GLY A 12 12.23 -1.73 -16.43
CA GLY A 12 12.32 -1.72 -14.97
C GLY A 12 10.99 -2.21 -14.41
N THR A 13 11.04 -3.11 -13.43
CA THR A 13 9.85 -3.60 -12.73
C THR A 13 9.01 -2.42 -12.27
N VAL A 14 7.72 -2.38 -12.63
CA VAL A 14 6.81 -1.34 -12.14
C VAL A 14 6.46 -1.67 -10.70
N VAL A 15 6.58 -0.68 -9.83
CA VAL A 15 6.29 -0.83 -8.40
C VAL A 15 4.97 -0.15 -8.08
N LYS A 16 4.10 -0.83 -7.33
CA LYS A 16 2.78 -0.33 -6.94
C LYS A 16 2.62 -0.33 -5.43
N PHE A 17 2.16 0.79 -4.90
CA PHE A 17 1.68 0.89 -3.52
C PHE A 17 0.20 0.55 -3.42
N VAL A 18 -0.19 -0.28 -2.46
CA VAL A 18 -1.58 -0.65 -2.19
C VAL A 18 -1.89 -0.49 -0.70
N LEU A 19 -2.99 0.18 -0.38
CA LEU A 19 -3.57 0.27 0.97
C LEU A 19 -4.99 -0.31 0.92
N GLU A 20 -5.22 -1.36 1.68
CA GLU A 20 -6.52 -2.04 1.78
C GLU A 20 -7.00 -1.93 3.22
N VAL A 21 -8.24 -1.47 3.40
CA VAL A 21 -8.89 -1.28 4.71
C VAL A 21 -10.31 -1.80 4.63
N THR A 22 -10.69 -2.67 5.57
CA THR A 22 -12.08 -3.10 5.78
C THR A 22 -12.85 -1.99 6.49
N VAL A 23 -13.94 -1.52 5.87
CA VAL A 23 -14.67 -0.31 6.31
C VAL A 23 -15.97 -0.60 7.07
N ASP A 24 -16.26 -1.86 7.32
CA ASP A 24 -17.45 -2.36 8.00
C ASP A 24 -17.14 -3.26 9.19
N ASP A 25 -15.89 -3.24 9.69
CA ASP A 25 -15.45 -3.90 10.93
C ASP A 25 -14.92 -2.89 11.97
N GLY A 26 -14.84 -3.31 13.23
CA GLY A 26 -14.17 -2.58 14.31
C GLY A 26 -14.71 -1.16 14.56
N ALA A 27 -13.81 -0.27 14.96
CA ALA A 27 -14.14 1.15 15.14
C ALA A 27 -14.47 1.84 13.79
N VAL A 28 -13.92 1.32 12.68
CA VAL A 28 -14.19 1.85 11.33
C VAL A 28 -15.67 1.74 10.98
N ALA A 29 -16.36 0.66 11.39
CA ALA A 29 -17.79 0.51 11.19
C ALA A 29 -18.63 1.60 11.90
N ARG A 30 -18.14 2.16 13.01
CA ARG A 30 -18.85 3.17 13.83
C ARG A 30 -18.66 4.58 13.28
N ASP A 31 -17.46 4.90 12.81
CA ASP A 31 -17.13 6.18 12.15
C ASP A 31 -16.18 5.96 10.97
N ARG A 32 -16.77 5.63 9.81
CA ARG A 32 -15.99 5.25 8.60
C ARG A 32 -15.06 6.35 8.14
N VAL A 33 -15.55 7.58 8.10
CA VAL A 33 -14.79 8.72 7.58
C VAL A 33 -13.71 9.10 8.58
N GLY A 34 -14.07 9.30 9.85
CA GLY A 34 -13.11 9.70 10.87
C GLY A 34 -11.99 8.68 11.07
N GLU A 35 -12.32 7.38 11.12
CA GLU A 35 -11.29 6.34 11.25
C GLU A 35 -10.42 6.22 9.99
N LEU A 36 -11.00 6.30 8.79
CA LEU A 36 -10.19 6.26 7.56
C LEU A 36 -9.28 7.49 7.45
N GLU A 37 -9.76 8.69 7.77
CA GLU A 37 -8.92 9.90 7.82
C GLU A 37 -7.77 9.76 8.81
N ARG A 38 -8.04 9.20 10.00
CA ARG A 38 -7.04 8.92 11.02
C ARG A 38 -5.98 7.94 10.50
N ILE A 39 -6.41 6.83 9.91
CA ILE A 39 -5.54 5.81 9.31
C ILE A 39 -4.63 6.44 8.25
N LEU A 40 -5.20 7.21 7.31
CA LEU A 40 -4.46 7.86 6.23
C LEU A 40 -3.44 8.88 6.77
N ARG A 41 -3.80 9.65 7.82
CA ARG A 41 -2.90 10.61 8.46
C ARG A 41 -1.70 9.92 9.12
N TYR A 42 -1.93 8.85 9.87
CA TYR A 42 -0.85 8.15 10.57
C TYR A 42 0.10 7.45 9.60
N TRP A 43 -0.45 6.67 8.67
CA TRP A 43 0.38 5.97 7.70
C TRP A 43 1.09 6.96 6.77
N GLY A 44 0.37 7.96 6.23
CA GLY A 44 0.94 8.96 5.34
C GLY A 44 2.07 9.78 5.99
N GLY A 45 1.97 10.05 7.29
CA GLY A 45 3.04 10.69 8.06
C GLY A 45 4.26 9.78 8.30
N ASN A 46 4.05 8.47 8.34
CA ASN A 46 5.12 7.48 8.57
C ASN A 46 5.86 7.05 7.30
N LEU A 47 5.31 7.32 6.11
CA LEU A 47 5.87 6.90 4.82
C LEU A 47 7.36 7.20 4.64
N ARG A 48 7.81 8.36 5.14
CA ARG A 48 9.21 8.81 5.07
C ARG A 48 10.22 7.85 5.71
N HIS A 49 9.76 6.86 6.46
CA HIS A 49 10.58 5.87 7.14
C HIS A 49 10.74 4.56 6.36
N TYR A 50 10.10 4.41 5.19
CA TYR A 50 10.15 3.19 4.39
C TYR A 50 10.85 3.44 3.05
N ALA A 51 11.55 2.41 2.54
CA ALA A 51 12.20 2.45 1.23
C ALA A 51 11.18 2.33 0.09
N LEU A 52 10.01 1.75 0.36
CA LEU A 52 8.95 1.46 -0.61
C LEU A 52 9.45 0.52 -1.71
N GLU A 53 10.14 -0.54 -1.29
CA GLU A 53 10.61 -1.61 -2.14
C GLU A 53 9.62 -2.79 -2.15
N PRO A 54 9.56 -3.60 -3.22
CA PRO A 54 8.73 -4.80 -3.24
C PRO A 54 8.96 -5.68 -2.00
N GLY A 55 7.87 -6.02 -1.32
CA GLY A 55 7.91 -6.76 -0.05
C GLY A 55 7.74 -5.90 1.20
N ASP A 56 7.91 -4.57 1.09
CA ASP A 56 7.58 -3.65 2.18
C ASP A 56 6.07 -3.66 2.45
N GLY A 57 5.70 -3.62 3.73
CA GLY A 57 4.31 -3.60 4.15
C GLY A 57 4.16 -3.50 5.66
N SER A 58 2.95 -3.18 6.12
CA SER A 58 2.58 -3.30 7.53
C SER A 58 1.07 -3.37 7.69
N ALA A 59 0.65 -3.97 8.82
CA ALA A 59 -0.75 -3.99 9.23
C ALA A 59 -1.27 -2.58 9.55
N VAL A 60 -2.55 -2.37 9.31
CA VAL A 60 -3.30 -1.15 9.60
C VAL A 60 -4.24 -1.43 10.75
N TYR A 61 -4.24 -0.55 11.74
CA TYR A 61 -5.03 -0.69 12.95
C TYR A 61 -6.03 0.45 13.12
N ASP A 62 -7.22 0.12 13.58
CA ASP A 62 -8.21 1.11 14.00
C ASP A 62 -7.81 1.78 15.34
N SER A 63 -8.64 2.70 15.85
CA SER A 63 -8.36 3.43 17.08
C SER A 63 -8.41 2.56 18.34
N GLU A 64 -9.00 1.36 18.24
CA GLU A 64 -9.08 0.37 19.31
C GLU A 64 -7.94 -0.67 19.20
N TYR A 65 -6.94 -0.42 18.35
CA TYR A 65 -5.80 -1.33 18.08
C TYR A 65 -6.22 -2.69 17.50
N ARG A 66 -7.37 -2.75 16.82
CA ARG A 66 -7.76 -3.92 16.03
C ARG A 66 -7.18 -3.81 14.63
N GLU A 67 -6.60 -4.90 14.13
CA GLU A 67 -6.16 -4.96 12.73
C GLU A 67 -7.39 -4.89 11.81
N VAL A 68 -7.38 -3.95 10.88
CA VAL A 68 -8.47 -3.68 9.93
C VAL A 68 -8.00 -3.66 8.48
N GLY A 69 -6.75 -3.99 8.21
CA GLY A 69 -6.19 -3.99 6.87
C GLY A 69 -4.68 -4.00 6.86
N ALA A 70 -4.10 -3.68 5.71
CA ALA A 70 -2.66 -3.59 5.52
C ALA A 70 -2.31 -2.67 4.36
N TRP A 71 -1.07 -2.19 4.36
CA TRP A 71 -0.45 -1.65 3.16
C TRP A 71 0.71 -2.54 2.70
N ARG A 72 0.98 -2.50 1.39
CA ARG A 72 2.06 -3.27 0.76
C ARG A 72 2.58 -2.59 -0.50
N VAL A 73 3.86 -2.84 -0.79
CA VAL A 73 4.49 -2.52 -2.06
C VAL A 73 4.68 -3.82 -2.86
N VAL A 74 4.18 -3.83 -4.09
CA VAL A 74 4.18 -5.01 -4.95
C VAL A 74 4.75 -4.69 -6.32
N GLU A 75 5.36 -5.69 -6.94
CA GLU A 75 5.70 -5.65 -8.38
C GLU A 75 4.41 -5.70 -9.21
N SER A 76 4.44 -5.07 -10.40
CA SER A 76 3.31 -4.96 -11.32
C SER A 76 3.69 -5.16 -12.77
#